data_AF-A0ABC8UI02-F1
#
_entry.id   AF-A0ABC8UI02-F1
#
_cell.length_a   1.000
_cell.length_b   1.000
_cell.length_c   1.000
_cell.angle_alpha   90.00
_cell.angle_beta   90.00
_cell.angle_gamma   90.00
#
_symmetry.space_group_name_H-M   'P 1'
#
loop_
_entity.id
_entity.type
_entity.pdbx_description
1 polymer ?
#
loop_
_entity_poly.entity_id
_entity_poly.type
_entity_poly.pdbx_seq_one_letter_code
_entity_poly.pdbx_strand_id
1 'polypeptide(L)'
;MLQFSIQRVRNLGSLRHRIFDLRSYDFSTAVEPSWRLRNPPRVPNIIGGSFVDSQSCDSIDVLNPATQQVVCQLPLTTNEEFKAAVSAAKQAFPSWRNTPITARQRIMFKLQELIRRDMDKLAMNITTEQGKTLKDAQGDVFRGLEVVEHSCGMATLQMGEFVPNVSSGIDTYSIREPLGVCAGICPFNFPAMIPLWMFPVAVTCGNTFILKPSEKDPGDCYSF
;
A
#
# COMPACT_ATOMS: atom_id res chain seq x y z
N MET A 1 -3.06 51.56 9.66
CA MET A 1 -1.74 52.20 9.51
C MET A 1 -0.72 51.27 10.12
N LEU A 2 0.00 50.49 9.30
CA LEU A 2 1.38 50.05 9.51
C LEU A 2 1.81 49.26 8.26
N GLN A 3 2.91 49.73 7.69
CA GLN A 3 3.39 49.46 6.34
C GLN A 3 4.02 48.09 6.18
N PHE A 4 3.80 47.48 5.01
CA PHE A 4 4.58 46.39 4.46
C PHE A 4 6.02 46.84 4.21
N SER A 5 7.01 46.09 4.69
CA SER A 5 8.41 46.20 4.26
C SER A 5 8.80 44.94 3.48
N ILE A 6 8.97 45.14 2.17
CA ILE A 6 9.49 44.18 1.20
C ILE A 6 11.00 44.19 1.33
N GLN A 7 11.62 43.13 1.87
CA GLN A 7 13.01 42.76 1.59
C GLN A 7 13.38 41.40 2.18
N ARG A 8 13.30 40.35 1.35
CA ARG A 8 14.31 39.26 1.17
C ARG A 8 13.70 38.13 0.34
N VAL A 9 13.40 38.44 -0.92
CA VAL A 9 13.29 37.43 -1.99
C VAL A 9 14.66 37.38 -2.65
N ARG A 10 15.57 36.55 -2.15
CA ARG A 10 16.83 36.15 -2.83
C ARG A 10 17.37 34.90 -2.14
N ASN A 11 16.82 33.74 -2.51
CA ASN A 11 17.50 32.43 -2.57
C ASN A 11 16.52 31.30 -2.96
N LEU A 12 15.86 31.47 -4.11
CA LEU A 12 15.06 30.41 -4.76
C LEU A 12 15.75 29.88 -6.04
N GLY A 13 17.08 29.97 -6.10
CA GLY A 13 17.88 29.66 -7.28
C GLY A 13 18.50 28.26 -7.34
N SER A 14 18.49 27.45 -6.27
CA SER A 14 19.27 26.19 -6.23
C SER A 14 18.49 24.90 -5.98
N LEU A 15 17.15 24.94 -5.94
CA LEU A 15 16.32 23.74 -5.70
C LEU A 15 15.50 23.29 -6.93
N ARG A 16 15.73 23.88 -8.11
CA ARG A 16 14.96 23.58 -9.34
C ARG A 16 15.57 22.52 -10.27
N HIS A 17 16.64 21.82 -9.86
CA HIS A 17 17.35 20.88 -10.74
C HIS A 17 17.25 19.38 -10.38
N ARG A 18 16.28 18.94 -9.55
CA ARG A 18 16.09 17.50 -9.26
C ARG A 18 14.63 17.01 -9.29
N ILE A 19 13.78 17.60 -10.13
CA ILE A 19 12.38 17.16 -10.31
C ILE A 19 12.04 16.84 -11.79
N PHE A 20 13.00 16.97 -12.71
CA PHE A 20 12.77 16.76 -14.15
C PHE A 20 13.73 15.76 -14.79
N ASP A 21 13.85 14.56 -14.21
CA ASP A 21 14.55 13.43 -14.85
C ASP A 21 13.72 12.14 -14.84
N LEU A 22 12.42 12.28 -15.14
CA LEU A 22 11.51 11.16 -15.42
C LEU A 22 11.32 10.95 -16.93
N ARG A 23 12.27 11.38 -17.76
CA ARG A 23 12.21 11.24 -19.23
C ARG A 23 13.38 10.43 -19.77
N SER A 24 13.34 9.12 -19.50
CA SER A 24 13.77 8.07 -20.44
C SER A 24 13.66 6.69 -19.77
N TYR A 25 12.44 6.27 -19.46
CA TYR A 25 12.14 4.84 -19.47
C TYR A 25 11.23 4.61 -20.65
N ASP A 26 11.80 3.96 -21.66
CA ASP A 26 11.13 3.55 -22.88
C ASP A 26 9.98 2.62 -22.48
N PHE A 27 8.73 3.10 -22.55
CA PHE A 27 7.56 2.28 -22.30
C PHE A 27 7.34 1.37 -23.51
N SER A 28 8.20 0.35 -23.61
CA SER A 28 7.96 -0.78 -24.51
C SER A 28 6.78 -1.58 -23.95
N THR A 29 5.68 -1.60 -24.68
CA THR A 29 4.50 -2.43 -24.42
C THR A 29 4.72 -3.90 -24.78
N ALA A 30 5.94 -4.29 -25.17
CA ALA A 30 6.33 -5.67 -25.40
C ALA A 30 6.97 -6.25 -24.14
N VAL A 31 6.24 -7.14 -23.46
CA VAL A 31 6.80 -8.04 -22.45
C VAL A 31 7.86 -8.90 -23.15
N GLU A 32 9.14 -8.63 -22.90
CA GLU A 32 10.24 -9.52 -23.32
C GLU A 32 9.98 -10.91 -22.72
N PRO A 33 10.04 -11.98 -23.53
CA PRO A 33 9.86 -13.34 -23.02
C PRO A 33 10.88 -13.63 -21.91
N SER A 34 10.41 -14.08 -20.75
CA SER A 34 11.21 -14.31 -19.53
C SER A 34 12.44 -15.21 -19.72
N TRP A 35 12.48 -16.06 -20.76
CA TRP A 35 13.66 -16.87 -21.10
C TRP A 35 14.88 -16.03 -21.54
N ARG A 36 14.72 -14.73 -21.83
CA ARG A 36 15.81 -13.80 -22.17
C ARG A 36 16.36 -13.02 -20.96
N LEU A 37 15.68 -13.02 -19.82
CA LEU A 37 16.16 -12.33 -18.62
C LEU A 37 17.31 -13.14 -18.01
N ARG A 38 18.55 -12.71 -18.25
CA ARG A 38 19.75 -13.34 -17.65
C ARG A 38 19.76 -13.24 -16.11
N ASN A 39 19.10 -12.22 -15.56
CA ASN A 39 18.86 -12.02 -14.13
C ASN A 39 17.39 -11.58 -13.94
N PRO A 40 16.53 -12.37 -13.28
CA PRO A 40 15.17 -11.96 -12.97
C PRO A 40 15.16 -10.75 -12.01
N PRO A 41 14.16 -9.85 -12.09
CA PRO A 41 14.08 -8.70 -11.19
C PRO A 41 13.90 -9.13 -9.73
N ARG A 42 14.56 -8.44 -8.80
CA ARG A 42 14.34 -8.65 -7.35
C ARG A 42 13.22 -7.76 -6.86
N VAL A 43 12.32 -8.31 -6.05
CA VAL A 43 11.20 -7.56 -5.45
C VAL A 43 11.73 -6.76 -4.24
N PRO A 44 11.60 -5.42 -4.22
CA PRO A 44 11.97 -4.59 -3.09
C PRO A 44 10.93 -4.70 -1.97
N ASN A 45 11.34 -4.45 -0.73
CA ASN A 45 10.42 -4.21 0.37
C ASN A 45 9.92 -2.76 0.31
N ILE A 46 8.69 -2.51 0.78
CA ILE A 46 8.22 -1.14 1.07
C ILE A 46 8.28 -0.93 2.58
N ILE A 47 9.22 -0.11 3.04
CA ILE A 47 9.43 0.18 4.47
C ILE A 47 9.37 1.69 4.68
N GLY A 48 8.46 2.15 5.55
CA GLY A 48 8.34 3.58 5.87
C GLY A 48 7.98 4.48 4.68
N GLY A 49 7.33 3.93 3.66
CA GLY A 49 6.95 4.67 2.44
C GLY A 49 8.04 4.77 1.38
N SER A 50 9.15 4.05 1.52
CA SER A 50 10.21 3.95 0.51
C SER A 50 10.42 2.50 0.07
N PHE A 51 10.75 2.30 -1.20
CA PHE A 51 11.27 1.03 -1.71
C PHE A 51 12.69 0.81 -1.17
N VAL A 52 12.93 -0.38 -0.64
CA VAL A 52 14.19 -0.77 0.00
C VAL A 52 14.63 -2.11 -0.57
N ASP A 53 15.80 -2.12 -1.19
CA ASP A 53 16.46 -3.35 -1.63
C ASP A 53 16.91 -4.14 -0.40
N SER A 54 16.48 -5.40 -0.32
CA SER A 54 16.85 -6.26 0.80
C SER A 54 18.35 -6.59 0.78
N GLN A 55 18.96 -6.52 1.95
CA GLN A 55 20.33 -6.95 2.22
C GLN A 55 20.44 -8.48 2.39
N SER A 56 19.33 -9.21 2.26
CA SER A 56 19.33 -10.65 2.33
C SER A 56 20.11 -11.27 1.18
N CYS A 57 20.99 -12.23 1.52
CA CYS A 57 21.67 -13.09 0.55
C CYS A 57 20.76 -14.21 0.05
N ASP A 58 19.68 -14.51 0.78
CA ASP A 58 18.75 -15.57 0.43
C ASP A 58 17.53 -15.00 -0.31
N SER A 59 17.07 -15.72 -1.32
CA SER A 59 15.87 -15.37 -2.08
C SER A 59 15.15 -16.62 -2.57
N ILE A 60 13.84 -16.47 -2.81
CA ILE A 60 12.99 -17.48 -3.43
C ILE A 60 12.68 -17.03 -4.86
N ASP A 61 12.84 -17.93 -5.82
CA ASP A 61 12.35 -17.71 -7.17
C ASP A 61 10.82 -17.82 -7.19
N VAL A 62 10.14 -16.77 -7.67
CA VAL A 62 8.71 -16.81 -7.94
C VAL A 62 8.54 -17.33 -9.36
N LEU A 63 7.87 -18.46 -9.50
CA LEU A 63 7.69 -19.14 -10.79
C LEU A 63 6.30 -18.87 -11.34
N ASN A 64 6.20 -18.65 -12.65
CA ASN A 64 4.92 -18.72 -13.32
C ASN A 64 4.50 -20.20 -13.35
N PRO A 65 3.36 -20.58 -12.74
CA PRO A 65 2.99 -21.98 -12.59
C PRO A 65 2.65 -22.66 -13.93
N ALA A 66 2.23 -21.90 -14.95
CA ALA A 66 1.90 -22.43 -16.26
C ALA A 66 3.15 -22.71 -17.12
N THR A 67 4.20 -21.90 -16.98
CA THR A 67 5.40 -21.97 -17.83
C THR A 67 6.65 -22.47 -17.10
N GLN A 68 6.61 -22.52 -15.77
CA GLN A 68 7.74 -22.81 -14.87
C GLN A 68 8.93 -21.84 -15.03
N GLN A 69 8.71 -20.69 -15.68
CA GLN A 69 9.74 -19.66 -15.84
C GLN A 69 9.79 -18.78 -14.60
N VAL A 70 11.00 -18.35 -14.23
CA VAL A 70 11.20 -17.39 -13.13
C VAL A 70 10.67 -16.03 -13.55
N VAL A 71 9.77 -15.50 -12.74
CA VAL A 71 9.13 -14.18 -12.91
C VAL A 71 9.97 -13.10 -12.23
N CYS A 72 10.36 -13.35 -10.98
CA CYS A 72 11.12 -12.44 -10.13
C CYS A 72 11.79 -13.25 -9.00
N GLN A 73 12.68 -12.58 -8.27
CA GLN A 73 13.29 -13.09 -7.05
C GLN A 73 12.78 -12.34 -5.83
N LEU A 74 12.17 -13.06 -4.90
CA LEU A 74 11.70 -12.52 -3.64
C LEU A 74 12.79 -12.69 -2.58
N PRO A 75 13.44 -11.62 -2.09
CA PRO A 75 14.39 -11.73 -1.00
C PRO A 75 13.71 -12.23 0.28
N LEU A 76 14.41 -13.07 1.05
CA LEU A 76 13.97 -13.44 2.38
C LEU A 76 14.27 -12.30 3.35
N THR A 77 13.26 -11.46 3.60
CA THR A 77 13.36 -10.29 4.48
C THR A 77 14.04 -10.63 5.79
N THR A 78 15.10 -9.88 6.12
CA THR A 78 15.91 -10.15 7.31
C THR A 78 15.19 -9.71 8.59
N ASN A 79 15.64 -10.21 9.74
CA ASN A 79 15.10 -9.78 11.03
C ASN A 79 15.28 -8.27 11.28
N GLU A 80 16.36 -7.66 10.77
CA GLU A 80 16.59 -6.23 10.92
C GLU A 80 15.66 -5.40 10.02
N GLU A 81 15.38 -5.86 8.80
CA GLU A 81 14.39 -5.24 7.93
C GLU A 81 12.98 -5.35 8.50
N PHE A 82 12.63 -6.50 9.09
CA PHE A 82 11.36 -6.67 9.80
C PHE A 82 11.24 -5.70 10.99
N LYS A 83 12.28 -5.59 11.82
CA LYS A 83 12.32 -4.60 12.91
C LYS A 83 12.22 -3.18 12.39
N ALA A 84 12.83 -2.86 11.26
CA ALA A 84 12.74 -1.55 10.62
C ALA A 84 11.30 -1.26 10.16
N ALA A 85 10.60 -2.22 9.56
CA ALA A 85 9.18 -2.10 9.20
C ALA A 85 8.29 -1.86 10.43
N VAL A 86 8.50 -2.62 11.50
CA VAL A 86 7.78 -2.43 12.77
C VAL A 86 8.07 -1.06 13.38
N SER A 87 9.33 -0.63 13.37
CA SER A 87 9.75 0.67 13.89
C SER A 87 9.11 1.81 13.10
N ALA A 88 9.12 1.73 11.77
CA ALA A 88 8.50 2.73 10.90
C ALA A 88 6.98 2.84 11.14
N ALA A 89 6.28 1.72 11.28
CA ALA A 89 4.85 1.73 11.60
C ALA A 89 4.58 2.37 12.97
N LYS A 90 5.35 2.01 14.01
CA LYS A 90 5.24 2.61 15.34
C LYS A 90 5.49 4.12 15.32
N GLN A 91 6.49 4.58 14.57
CA GLN A 91 6.83 6.00 14.45
C GLN A 91 5.74 6.79 13.70
N ALA A 92 5.12 6.20 12.67
CA ALA A 92 4.06 6.85 11.92
C ALA A 92 2.75 6.96 12.73
N PHE A 93 2.46 5.99 13.60
CA PHE A 93 1.16 5.87 14.28
C PHE A 93 0.68 7.12 15.03
N PRO A 94 1.48 7.82 15.86
CA PRO A 94 1.02 9.02 16.57
C PRO A 94 0.57 10.14 15.64
N SER A 95 1.25 10.35 14.51
CA SER A 95 0.83 11.34 13.52
C SER A 95 -0.39 10.88 12.73
N TRP A 96 -0.41 9.61 12.34
CA TRP A 96 -1.46 9.04 11.50
C TRP A 96 -2.82 8.95 12.21
N ARG A 97 -2.84 8.54 13.49
CA ARG A 97 -4.08 8.47 14.28
C ARG A 97 -4.76 9.83 14.41
N ASN A 98 -3.96 10.90 14.47
CA ASN A 98 -4.41 12.28 14.63
C ASN A 98 -4.78 12.95 13.29
N THR A 99 -4.49 12.32 12.15
CA THR A 99 -4.96 12.79 10.84
C THR A 99 -6.49 12.74 10.80
N PRO A 100 -7.21 13.80 10.41
CA PRO A 100 -8.67 13.78 10.33
C PRO A 100 -9.19 12.65 9.43
N ILE A 101 -10.30 12.01 9.84
CA ILE A 101 -10.87 10.87 9.11
C ILE A 101 -11.18 11.19 7.64
N THR A 102 -11.61 12.41 7.35
CA THR A 102 -11.89 12.87 5.98
C THR A 102 -10.63 12.93 5.11
N ALA A 103 -9.47 13.23 5.69
CA ALA A 103 -8.19 13.16 4.98
C ALA A 103 -7.78 11.71 4.71
N ARG A 104 -8.01 10.79 5.67
CA ARG A 104 -7.76 9.36 5.47
C ARG A 104 -8.67 8.76 4.40
N GLN A 105 -9.95 9.15 4.36
CA GLN A 105 -10.90 8.76 3.31
C GLN A 105 -10.45 9.19 1.90
N ARG A 106 -9.89 10.40 1.75
CA ARG A 106 -9.36 10.87 0.45
C ARG A 106 -8.28 9.96 -0.12
N ILE A 107 -7.47 9.33 0.74
CA ILE A 107 -6.49 8.33 0.31
C ILE A 107 -7.20 7.10 -0.26
N MET A 108 -8.30 6.64 0.35
CA MET A 108 -9.07 5.49 -0.16
C MET A 108 -9.75 5.80 -1.49
N PHE A 109 -10.27 7.01 -1.68
CA PHE A 109 -10.77 7.44 -2.99
C PHE A 109 -9.67 7.41 -4.06
N LYS A 110 -8.45 7.85 -3.72
CA LYS A 110 -7.33 7.77 -4.66
C LYS A 110 -6.93 6.33 -4.95
N LEU A 111 -6.90 5.47 -3.93
CA LEU A 111 -6.59 4.04 -4.09
C LEU A 111 -7.63 3.36 -4.99
N GLN A 112 -8.93 3.63 -4.79
CA GLN A 112 -10.02 3.15 -5.62
C GLN A 112 -9.82 3.56 -7.09
N GLU A 113 -9.51 4.83 -7.34
CA GLU A 113 -9.22 5.34 -8.69
C GLU A 113 -8.05 4.59 -9.35
N LEU A 114 -6.95 4.40 -8.61
CA LEU A 114 -5.75 3.72 -9.11
C LEU A 114 -6.02 2.24 -9.41
N ILE A 115 -6.73 1.53 -8.55
CA ILE A 115 -7.11 0.13 -8.79
C ILE A 115 -8.00 0.00 -10.03
N ARG A 116 -8.96 0.92 -10.21
CA ARG A 116 -9.83 0.92 -11.40
C ARG A 116 -9.04 1.19 -12.68
N ARG A 117 -8.11 2.14 -12.64
CA ARG A 117 -7.24 2.49 -13.77
C ARG A 117 -6.35 1.31 -14.17
N ASP A 118 -5.78 0.62 -13.18
CA ASP A 118 -4.76 -0.41 -13.39
C ASP A 118 -5.30 -1.85 -13.29
N MET A 119 -6.62 -2.03 -13.36
CA MET A 119 -7.32 -3.32 -13.18
C MET A 119 -6.68 -4.46 -14.00
N ASP A 120 -6.47 -4.23 -15.29
CA ASP A 120 -5.92 -5.26 -16.19
C ASP A 120 -4.46 -5.57 -15.89
N LYS A 121 -3.67 -4.56 -15.48
CA LYS A 121 -2.27 -4.75 -15.05
C LYS A 121 -2.22 -5.60 -13.78
N LEU A 122 -3.05 -5.27 -12.79
CA LEU A 122 -3.14 -6.01 -11.53
C LEU A 122 -3.59 -7.45 -11.77
N ALA A 123 -4.61 -7.67 -12.61
CA ALA A 123 -5.08 -9.02 -12.94
C ALA A 123 -4.01 -9.84 -13.68
N MET A 124 -3.27 -9.22 -14.60
CA MET A 124 -2.16 -9.88 -15.31
C MET A 124 -1.04 -10.32 -14.35
N ASN A 125 -0.67 -9.49 -13.37
CA ASN A 125 0.31 -9.85 -12.36
C ASN A 125 -0.14 -11.10 -11.58
N ILE A 126 -1.39 -11.10 -11.11
CA ILE A 126 -1.96 -12.24 -10.37
C ILE A 126 -1.98 -13.50 -11.24
N THR A 127 -2.43 -13.42 -12.49
CA THR A 127 -2.42 -14.58 -13.39
C THR A 127 -1.01 -15.12 -13.61
N THR A 128 -0.01 -14.23 -13.70
CA THR A 128 1.37 -14.62 -13.98
C THR A 128 2.03 -15.30 -12.78
N GLU A 129 1.84 -14.78 -11.57
CA GLU A 129 2.46 -15.32 -10.36
C GLU A 129 1.65 -16.50 -9.77
N GLN A 130 0.33 -16.38 -9.73
CA GLN A 130 -0.55 -17.32 -9.04
C GLN A 130 -1.14 -18.40 -9.95
N GLY A 131 -1.34 -18.09 -11.23
CA GLY A 131 -1.79 -19.05 -12.25
C GLY A 131 -3.30 -19.12 -12.51
N LYS A 132 -4.13 -18.39 -11.78
CA LYS A 132 -5.58 -18.33 -12.07
C LYS A 132 -5.87 -17.66 -13.40
N THR A 133 -7.03 -17.98 -13.98
CA THR A 133 -7.46 -17.37 -15.24
C THR A 133 -7.57 -15.84 -15.11
N LEU A 134 -7.33 -15.10 -16.19
CA LEU A 134 -7.38 -13.64 -16.17
C LEU A 134 -8.73 -13.11 -15.66
N LYS A 135 -9.83 -13.81 -16.01
CA LYS A 135 -11.18 -13.47 -15.54
C LYS A 135 -11.32 -13.65 -14.03
N ASP A 136 -10.78 -14.74 -13.48
CA ASP A 136 -10.79 -14.96 -12.03
C ASP A 136 -9.88 -13.96 -11.30
N ALA A 137 -8.75 -13.57 -11.90
CA ALA A 137 -7.87 -12.52 -11.38
C ALA A 137 -8.54 -11.13 -11.37
N GLN A 138 -9.26 -10.76 -12.42
CA GLN A 138 -10.09 -9.55 -12.42
C GLN A 138 -11.15 -9.60 -11.31
N GLY A 139 -11.77 -10.77 -11.10
CA GLY A 139 -12.68 -11.00 -9.98
C GLY A 139 -12.02 -10.80 -8.61
N ASP A 140 -10.81 -11.31 -8.42
CA ASP A 140 -10.00 -11.16 -7.20
C ASP A 140 -9.74 -9.67 -6.88
N VAL A 141 -9.23 -8.91 -7.85
CA VAL A 141 -9.00 -7.46 -7.71
C VAL A 141 -10.30 -6.73 -7.45
N PHE A 142 -11.37 -7.06 -8.16
CA PHE A 142 -12.67 -6.42 -8.01
C PHE A 142 -13.27 -6.64 -6.60
N ARG A 143 -13.18 -7.86 -6.06
CA ARG A 143 -13.63 -8.14 -4.68
C ARG A 143 -12.81 -7.41 -3.61
N GLY A 144 -11.52 -7.18 -3.87
CA GLY A 144 -10.71 -6.31 -3.03
C GLY A 144 -11.12 -4.84 -3.14
N LEU A 145 -11.41 -4.36 -4.35
CA LEU A 145 -11.86 -3.00 -4.63
C LEU A 145 -13.16 -2.67 -3.88
N GLU A 146 -14.12 -3.60 -3.79
CA GLU A 146 -15.36 -3.42 -3.03
C GLU A 146 -15.10 -3.01 -1.56
N VAL A 147 -14.02 -3.53 -0.93
CA VAL A 147 -13.66 -3.16 0.45
C VAL A 147 -12.96 -1.81 0.52
N VAL A 148 -12.19 -1.42 -0.50
CA VAL A 148 -11.66 -0.06 -0.61
C VAL A 148 -12.80 0.96 -0.73
N GLU A 149 -13.82 0.63 -1.52
CA GLU A 149 -15.03 1.45 -1.68
C GLU A 149 -15.83 1.56 -0.38
N HIS A 150 -15.99 0.45 0.33
CA HIS A 150 -16.55 0.46 1.69
C HIS A 150 -15.75 1.39 2.62
N SER A 151 -14.42 1.33 2.54
CA SER A 151 -13.52 2.15 3.37
C SER A 151 -13.67 3.65 3.08
N CYS A 152 -14.06 4.03 1.86
CA CYS A 152 -14.37 5.42 1.53
C CYS A 152 -15.55 5.98 2.36
N GLY A 153 -16.46 5.12 2.83
CA GLY A 153 -17.62 5.47 3.67
C GLY A 153 -17.37 5.46 5.18
N MET A 154 -16.15 5.17 5.66
CA MET A 154 -15.88 4.90 7.08
C MET A 154 -16.17 6.06 8.05
N ALA A 155 -16.28 7.32 7.61
CA ALA A 155 -16.48 8.45 8.53
C ALA A 155 -17.69 8.30 9.45
N THR A 156 -18.83 7.91 8.91
CA THR A 156 -20.06 7.73 9.71
C THR A 156 -19.96 6.50 10.60
N LEU A 157 -19.30 5.44 10.13
CA LEU A 157 -19.07 4.21 10.90
C LEU A 157 -18.13 4.42 12.10
N GLN A 158 -17.35 5.50 12.11
CA GLN A 158 -16.46 5.85 13.22
C GLN A 158 -17.13 6.73 14.29
N MET A 159 -18.35 7.22 14.06
CA MET A 159 -19.06 8.08 15.02
C MET A 159 -19.37 7.34 16.32
N GLY A 160 -18.89 7.86 17.45
CA GLY A 160 -19.26 7.39 18.77
C GLY A 160 -20.72 7.66 19.13
N GLU A 161 -21.12 7.29 20.33
CA GLU A 161 -22.47 7.49 20.85
C GLU A 161 -22.46 8.55 21.96
N PHE A 162 -23.57 9.26 22.12
CA PHE A 162 -23.74 10.25 23.18
C PHE A 162 -25.16 10.13 23.75
N VAL A 163 -25.26 10.03 25.07
CA VAL A 163 -26.53 10.01 25.80
C VAL A 163 -26.45 11.03 26.93
N PRO A 164 -27.22 12.12 26.86
CA PRO A 164 -27.26 13.09 27.95
C PRO A 164 -28.09 12.58 29.13
N ASN A 165 -27.75 13.03 30.33
CA ASN A 165 -28.52 12.84 31.56
C ASN A 165 -28.94 11.37 31.82
N VAL A 166 -28.02 10.43 31.64
CA VAL A 166 -28.24 9.02 32.02
C VAL A 166 -28.48 8.86 33.52
N SER A 167 -28.03 9.83 34.31
CA SER A 167 -28.32 10.02 35.72
C SER A 167 -28.18 11.52 36.03
N SER A 168 -28.70 11.97 37.18
CA SER A 168 -28.74 13.39 37.57
C SER A 168 -27.38 14.08 37.43
N GLY A 169 -27.24 14.90 36.38
CA GLY A 169 -26.02 15.65 36.08
C GLY A 169 -24.89 14.83 35.44
N ILE A 170 -25.21 13.65 34.89
CA ILE A 170 -24.25 12.73 34.28
C ILE A 170 -24.63 12.48 32.82
N ASP A 171 -23.74 12.86 31.90
CA ASP A 171 -23.79 12.48 30.50
C ASP A 171 -22.85 11.29 30.25
N THR A 172 -23.18 10.46 29.27
CA THR A 172 -22.34 9.34 28.82
C THR A 172 -21.99 9.51 27.35
N TYR A 173 -20.74 9.22 26.99
CA TYR A 173 -20.32 9.15 25.61
C TYR A 173 -19.38 7.97 25.37
N SER A 174 -19.34 7.49 24.13
CA SER A 174 -18.36 6.53 23.65
C SER A 174 -17.60 7.14 22.47
N ILE A 175 -16.33 6.77 22.31
CA ILE A 175 -15.50 7.14 21.15
C ILE A 175 -14.86 5.88 20.57
N ARG A 176 -14.58 5.88 19.27
CA ARG A 176 -13.80 4.84 18.62
C ARG A 176 -12.36 5.33 18.44
N GLU A 177 -11.42 4.55 18.91
CA GLU A 177 -9.98 4.82 18.83
C GLU A 177 -9.29 3.72 18.01
N PRO A 178 -8.25 4.05 17.22
CA PRO A 178 -7.44 3.03 16.57
C PRO A 178 -6.68 2.18 17.59
N LEU A 179 -6.45 0.92 17.23
CA LEU A 179 -5.75 -0.06 18.05
C LEU A 179 -4.24 0.18 18.11
N GLY A 180 -3.63 0.67 17.01
CA GLY A 180 -2.18 0.85 16.94
C GLY A 180 -1.56 0.39 15.63
N VAL A 181 -0.50 -0.41 15.77
CA VAL A 181 0.14 -1.11 14.66
C VAL A 181 -0.57 -2.44 14.46
N CYS A 182 -1.23 -2.61 13.32
CA CYS A 182 -1.84 -3.87 12.90
C CYS A 182 -0.93 -4.60 11.91
N ALA A 183 -1.11 -5.91 11.78
CA ALA A 183 -0.41 -6.72 10.80
C ALA A 183 -1.34 -7.68 10.09
N GLY A 184 -1.05 -7.98 8.83
CA GLY A 184 -1.73 -8.99 8.02
C GLY A 184 -0.76 -9.94 7.37
N ILE A 185 -1.02 -11.24 7.51
CA ILE A 185 -0.27 -12.33 6.89
C ILE A 185 -1.23 -13.00 5.92
N CYS A 186 -0.96 -12.88 4.62
CA CYS A 186 -1.91 -13.27 3.59
C CYS A 186 -1.50 -14.60 2.91
N PRO A 187 -2.47 -15.48 2.62
CA PRO A 187 -2.23 -16.69 1.83
C PRO A 187 -2.21 -16.36 0.32
N PHE A 188 -1.80 -17.35 -0.48
CA PHE A 188 -1.61 -17.23 -1.94
C PHE A 188 -2.89 -17.40 -2.78
N ASN A 189 -4.02 -17.79 -2.20
CA ASN A 189 -5.19 -18.13 -3.01
C ASN A 189 -5.92 -16.89 -3.56
N PHE A 190 -5.80 -15.75 -2.87
CA PHE A 190 -6.37 -14.46 -3.29
C PHE A 190 -5.43 -13.29 -2.97
N PRO A 191 -4.35 -13.13 -3.76
CA PRO A 191 -3.27 -12.18 -3.47
C PRO A 191 -3.68 -10.70 -3.53
N ALA A 192 -4.81 -10.35 -4.17
CA ALA A 192 -5.32 -8.97 -4.14
C ALA A 192 -6.44 -8.78 -3.11
N MET A 193 -7.46 -9.63 -3.14
CA MET A 193 -8.65 -9.52 -2.29
C MET A 193 -8.29 -9.55 -0.81
N ILE A 194 -7.48 -10.52 -0.36
CA ILE A 194 -7.22 -10.68 1.08
C ILE A 194 -6.45 -9.48 1.67
N PRO A 195 -5.35 -8.98 1.06
CA PRO A 195 -4.74 -7.75 1.52
C PRO A 195 -5.70 -6.55 1.56
N LEU A 196 -6.51 -6.38 0.50
CA LEU A 196 -7.47 -5.28 0.40
C LEU A 196 -8.65 -5.42 1.39
N TRP A 197 -8.88 -6.60 1.94
CA TRP A 197 -9.84 -6.79 3.03
C TRP A 197 -9.30 -6.33 4.40
N MET A 198 -7.98 -6.16 4.53
CA MET A 198 -7.34 -5.88 5.81
C MET A 198 -6.86 -4.42 5.91
N PHE A 199 -5.89 -4.03 5.07
CA PHE A 199 -5.18 -2.77 5.27
C PHE A 199 -6.05 -1.52 5.00
N PRO A 200 -6.96 -1.46 4.00
CA PRO A 200 -7.76 -0.26 3.75
C PRO A 200 -8.62 0.13 4.96
N VAL A 201 -9.27 -0.86 5.57
CA VAL A 201 -10.09 -0.66 6.77
C VAL A 201 -9.21 -0.23 7.95
N ALA A 202 -8.12 -0.96 8.21
CA ALA A 202 -7.22 -0.65 9.32
C ALA A 202 -6.65 0.77 9.21
N VAL A 203 -6.15 1.15 8.03
CA VAL A 203 -5.55 2.46 7.75
C VAL A 203 -6.59 3.57 7.85
N THR A 204 -7.81 3.36 7.34
CA THR A 204 -8.87 4.38 7.40
C THR A 204 -9.37 4.61 8.83
N CYS A 205 -9.39 3.57 9.67
CA CYS A 205 -9.65 3.68 11.11
C CYS A 205 -8.53 4.38 11.89
N GLY A 206 -7.40 4.72 11.27
CA GLY A 206 -6.29 5.44 11.92
C GLY A 206 -5.17 4.52 12.44
N ASN A 207 -5.18 3.23 12.11
CA ASN A 207 -4.08 2.31 12.40
C ASN A 207 -2.97 2.45 11.37
N THR A 208 -1.75 2.07 11.75
CA THR A 208 -0.68 1.75 10.79
C THR A 208 -0.69 0.25 10.52
N PHE A 209 -0.20 -0.17 9.36
CA PHE A 209 -0.34 -1.56 8.94
C PHE A 209 0.97 -2.13 8.39
N ILE A 210 1.27 -3.39 8.73
CA ILE A 210 2.37 -4.17 8.15
C ILE A 210 1.75 -5.36 7.41
N LEU A 211 1.99 -5.44 6.11
CA LEU A 211 1.47 -6.50 5.26
C LEU A 211 2.61 -7.47 4.89
N LYS A 212 2.40 -8.77 5.13
CA LYS A 212 3.25 -9.85 4.64
C LYS A 212 2.43 -10.71 3.66
N PRO A 213 2.54 -10.48 2.34
CA PRO A 213 1.91 -11.34 1.34
C PRO A 213 2.57 -12.72 1.32
N SER A 214 1.98 -13.67 0.60
CA SER A 214 2.61 -14.99 0.40
C SER A 214 3.84 -14.86 -0.49
N GLU A 215 4.84 -15.69 -0.21
CA GLU A 215 6.06 -15.80 -1.00
C GLU A 215 5.84 -16.36 -2.41
N LYS A 216 4.67 -16.97 -2.67
CA LYS A 216 4.33 -17.56 -3.97
C LYS A 216 3.85 -16.53 -4.99
N ASP A 217 3.23 -15.47 -4.53
CA ASP A 217 2.58 -14.44 -5.33
C ASP A 217 2.61 -13.09 -4.59
N PRO A 218 3.81 -12.50 -4.43
CA PRO A 218 4.00 -11.27 -3.67
C PRO A 218 3.37 -10.03 -4.33
N GLY A 219 2.97 -10.10 -5.61
CA GLY A 219 2.17 -9.12 -6.34
C GLY A 219 2.95 -8.01 -7.07
N ASP A 220 4.27 -7.92 -6.86
CA ASP A 220 5.10 -6.79 -7.30
C ASP A 220 6.14 -7.15 -8.38
N CYS A 221 6.00 -8.30 -9.04
CA CYS A 221 7.05 -8.77 -9.95
C CYS A 221 7.11 -8.06 -11.32
N TYR A 222 6.14 -7.19 -11.62
CA TYR A 222 6.05 -6.41 -12.86
C TYR A 222 5.68 -4.92 -12.65
N SER A 223 5.79 -4.38 -11.44
CA SER A 223 5.37 -2.99 -11.17
C SER A 223 6.45 -1.93 -11.41
N PHE A 224 7.60 -2.28 -11.99
CA PHE A 224 8.66 -1.33 -12.36
C PHE A 224 8.41 -0.67 -13.72
#